data_AF-A0A4Q2Z5X9-F1
#
_entry.id   AF-A0A4Q2Z5X9-F1
#
_cell.length_a   1.000
_cell.length_b   1.000
_cell.length_c   1.000
_cell.angle_alpha   90.00
_cell.angle_beta   90.00
_cell.angle_gamma   90.00
#
_symmetry.space_group_name_H-M   'P 1'
#
loop_
_entity.id
_entity.type
_entity.pdbx_description
1 polymer ?
#
loop_
_entity_poly.entity_id
_entity_poly.type
_entity_poly.pdbx_seq_one_letter_code
_entity_poly.pdbx_strand_id
1 'polypeptide(L)'
;MGDYMAVQIPVEHMFTLRLEGLADNPYQFDGPFGRRAFERATAGTATGNAVQGTVLDLLASDYGRASSDGRLQSYNGSLAIQADDGTVILLHYRGRRSPRYAEGTSRYQILFQAPEGKYGWFNGVQAIGYGDHLDDCTVIEIYALTGKAEREGEADMAPPAQRRTVPADLIFSRRSQHTPGATRHIIPAPLGTRYLTLAEGGGTLQGPRIKGEWVSGYSWSPHRILQRADGEIPLWHFDLDVLLKTDDGVPILMSYTGVSSERYEP
;
A
#
# COMPACT_ATOMS: atom_id res chain seq x y z
N MET A 1 -9.78 -24.97 -12.82
CA MET A 1 -8.92 -23.84 -12.42
C MET A 1 -9.51 -22.63 -13.12
N GLY A 2 -10.35 -21.83 -12.45
CA GLY A 2 -11.11 -20.77 -13.12
C GLY A 2 -10.18 -19.68 -13.65
N ASP A 3 -10.37 -19.24 -14.89
CA ASP A 3 -9.46 -18.30 -15.56
C ASP A 3 -9.26 -17.03 -14.75
N TYR A 4 -8.01 -16.58 -14.67
CA TYR A 4 -7.67 -15.27 -14.13
C TYR A 4 -8.02 -14.23 -15.19
N MET A 5 -8.77 -13.19 -14.81
CA MET A 5 -8.94 -12.03 -15.68
C MET A 5 -7.73 -11.11 -15.46
N ALA A 6 -6.71 -11.29 -16.30
CA ALA A 6 -5.50 -10.47 -16.28
C ALA A 6 -5.83 -9.07 -16.78
N VAL A 7 -5.43 -8.06 -16.02
CA VAL A 7 -5.63 -6.64 -16.33
C VAL A 7 -4.32 -5.88 -16.19
N GLN A 8 -4.20 -4.79 -16.93
CA GLN A 8 -3.11 -3.83 -16.80
C GLN A 8 -3.57 -2.61 -16.01
N ILE A 9 -2.82 -2.25 -14.97
CA ILE A 9 -3.06 -1.06 -14.16
C ILE A 9 -2.07 0.02 -14.57
N PRO A 10 -2.54 1.20 -15.04
CA PRO A 10 -1.68 2.34 -15.36
C PRO A 10 -0.88 2.81 -14.15
N VAL A 11 0.42 2.98 -14.36
CA VAL A 11 1.37 3.45 -13.35
C VAL A 11 2.36 4.46 -13.91
N GLU A 12 3.01 5.16 -13.00
CA GLU A 12 4.21 5.96 -13.25
C GLU A 12 5.31 5.49 -12.29
N HIS A 13 6.49 5.12 -12.81
CA HIS A 13 7.66 4.88 -11.96
C HIS A 13 8.07 6.17 -11.28
N MET A 14 8.16 6.14 -9.95
CA MET A 14 8.58 7.29 -9.15
C MET A 14 10.09 7.25 -8.94
N PHE A 15 10.56 6.15 -8.36
CA PHE A 15 11.96 5.87 -8.04
C PHE A 15 12.13 4.41 -7.64
N THR A 16 13.38 3.97 -7.59
CA THR A 16 13.78 2.67 -7.07
C THR A 16 14.54 2.87 -5.77
N LEU A 17 14.15 2.12 -4.74
CA LEU A 17 14.89 1.98 -3.49
C LEU A 17 15.89 0.84 -3.61
N ARG A 18 17.10 1.06 -3.11
CA ARG A 18 18.04 -0.01 -2.79
C ARG A 18 18.32 0.07 -1.29
N LEU A 19 18.02 -0.98 -0.55
CA LEU A 19 18.21 -1.09 0.89
C LEU A 19 19.30 -2.11 1.16
N GLU A 20 20.31 -1.74 1.93
CA GLU A 20 21.48 -2.57 2.23
C GLU A 20 21.49 -2.93 3.71
N GLY A 21 22.04 -4.11 4.03
CA GLY A 21 22.26 -4.57 5.40
C GLY A 21 21.01 -4.90 6.22
N LEU A 22 19.84 -5.01 5.59
CA LEU A 22 18.59 -5.45 6.23
C LEU A 22 18.75 -6.80 6.96
N ALA A 23 19.54 -7.70 6.37
CA ALA A 23 19.78 -9.05 6.86
C ALA A 23 20.94 -9.16 7.87
N ASP A 24 21.70 -8.08 8.10
CA ASP A 24 22.96 -8.18 8.86
C ASP A 24 22.71 -8.39 10.36
N ASN A 25 21.63 -7.82 10.90
CA ASN A 25 21.35 -7.86 12.34
C ASN A 25 19.83 -7.92 12.66
N PRO A 26 19.09 -8.94 12.18
CA PRO A 26 17.67 -9.05 12.48
C PRO A 26 17.47 -9.43 13.95
N TYR A 27 16.49 -8.81 14.62
CA TYR A 27 15.98 -9.32 15.90
C TYR A 27 14.77 -10.22 15.62
N GLN A 28 14.89 -11.50 15.93
CA GLN A 28 13.85 -12.49 15.66
C GLN A 28 13.39 -13.21 16.92
N PHE A 29 12.10 -13.54 16.95
CA PHE A 29 11.51 -14.33 18.01
C PHE A 29 10.23 -15.02 17.53
N ASP A 30 9.91 -16.16 18.11
CA ASP A 30 8.64 -16.86 17.85
C ASP A 30 7.57 -16.35 18.83
N GLY A 31 6.36 -16.14 18.30
CA GLY A 31 5.19 -15.76 19.10
C GLY A 31 3.95 -16.56 18.71
N PRO A 32 2.83 -16.40 19.43
CA PRO A 32 1.59 -17.16 19.16
C PRO A 32 0.97 -16.87 17.78
N PHE A 33 1.44 -15.84 17.08
CA PHE A 33 0.98 -15.45 15.75
C PHE A 33 2.05 -15.66 14.67
N GLY A 34 3.03 -16.54 14.90
CA GLY A 34 4.11 -16.86 13.97
C GLY A 34 5.44 -16.19 14.34
N ARG A 35 6.43 -16.39 13.46
CA ARG A 35 7.77 -15.84 13.64
C ARG A 35 7.78 -14.35 13.33
N ARG A 36 8.44 -13.57 14.18
CA ARG A 36 8.63 -12.13 14.01
C ARG A 36 10.07 -11.82 13.67
N ALA A 37 10.26 -10.82 12.82
CA ALA A 37 11.56 -10.24 12.51
C ALA A 37 11.46 -8.72 12.56
N PHE A 38 12.42 -8.08 13.22
CA PHE A 38 12.67 -6.65 13.09
C PHE A 38 13.96 -6.48 12.32
N GLU A 39 13.85 -5.81 11.18
CA GLU A 39 14.96 -5.60 10.25
C GLU A 39 15.17 -4.11 10.07
N ARG A 40 16.42 -3.71 9.90
CA ARG A 40 16.81 -2.32 9.72
C ARG A 40 17.88 -2.25 8.64
N ALA A 41 17.63 -1.43 7.63
CA ALA A 41 18.66 -1.12 6.64
C ALA A 41 19.74 -0.24 7.30
N THR A 42 21.00 -0.52 7.00
CA THR A 42 22.17 0.24 7.48
C THR A 42 22.63 1.28 6.45
N ALA A 43 22.21 1.11 5.20
CA ALA A 43 22.41 2.06 4.12
C ALA A 43 21.32 1.90 3.05
N GLY A 44 21.25 2.86 2.14
CA GLY A 44 20.40 2.72 0.96
C GLY A 44 20.28 3.99 0.14
N THR A 45 19.70 3.84 -1.04
CA THR A 45 19.49 4.93 -2.00
C THR A 45 18.06 4.96 -2.51
N ALA A 46 17.61 6.15 -2.93
CA ALA A 46 16.40 6.35 -3.71
C ALA A 46 16.80 7.03 -5.03
N THR A 47 16.47 6.41 -6.17
CA THR A 47 16.89 6.89 -7.48
C THR A 47 15.75 6.85 -8.48
N GLY A 48 15.37 8.01 -9.00
CA GLY A 48 14.36 8.15 -10.04
C GLY A 48 13.97 9.60 -10.28
N ASN A 49 13.01 9.81 -11.17
CA ASN A 49 12.58 11.15 -11.56
C ASN A 49 11.88 11.91 -10.42
N ALA A 50 11.18 11.19 -9.55
CA ALA A 50 10.44 11.81 -8.45
C ALA A 50 11.33 12.19 -7.26
N VAL A 51 12.42 11.46 -7.03
CA VAL A 51 13.39 11.74 -5.96
C VAL A 51 14.75 11.13 -6.29
N GLN A 52 15.80 11.92 -6.03
CA GLN A 52 17.17 11.46 -5.90
C GLN A 52 17.61 11.70 -4.46
N GLY A 53 18.15 10.69 -3.80
CA GLY A 53 18.60 10.82 -2.42
C GLY A 53 19.08 9.54 -1.77
N THR A 54 19.20 9.60 -0.44
CA THR A 54 19.69 8.51 0.40
C THR A 54 18.62 8.06 1.39
N VAL A 55 18.63 6.79 1.76
CA VAL A 55 17.83 6.26 2.87
C VAL A 55 18.58 6.56 4.16
N LEU A 56 17.92 7.23 5.10
CA LEU A 56 18.53 7.60 6.37
C LEU A 56 18.76 6.36 7.24
N ASP A 57 20.00 6.22 7.71
CA ASP A 57 20.43 5.13 8.59
C ASP A 57 19.56 5.09 9.87
N LEU A 58 19.29 3.87 10.34
CA LEU A 58 18.45 3.54 11.50
C LEU A 58 16.99 4.03 11.46
N LEU A 59 16.57 4.71 10.39
CA LEU A 59 15.20 5.19 10.18
C LEU A 59 14.43 4.37 9.15
N ALA A 60 14.96 3.20 8.76
CA ALA A 60 14.25 2.15 8.03
C ALA A 60 13.97 0.98 8.98
N SER A 61 12.71 0.71 9.28
CA SER A 61 12.29 -0.42 10.12
C SER A 61 11.25 -1.24 9.38
N ASP A 62 11.49 -2.55 9.26
CA ASP A 62 10.49 -3.52 8.81
C ASP A 62 10.07 -4.42 9.97
N TYR A 63 8.75 -4.55 10.13
CA TYR A 63 8.09 -5.43 11.08
C TYR A 63 7.55 -6.65 10.33
N GLY A 64 8.38 -7.66 10.18
CA GLY A 64 8.05 -8.92 9.54
C GLY A 64 7.21 -9.84 10.42
N ARG A 65 6.27 -10.56 9.80
CA ARG A 65 5.62 -11.75 10.38
C ARG A 65 5.55 -12.84 9.34
N ALA A 66 6.10 -14.00 9.66
CA ALA A 66 6.11 -15.14 8.75
C ALA A 66 5.22 -16.28 9.26
N SER A 67 4.68 -17.06 8.32
CA SER A 67 4.13 -18.39 8.58
C SER A 67 5.19 -19.30 9.20
N SER A 68 4.76 -20.39 9.82
CA SER A 68 5.66 -21.36 10.47
C SER A 68 6.72 -21.94 9.52
N ASP A 69 6.38 -22.09 8.23
CA ASP A 69 7.28 -22.54 7.17
C ASP A 69 8.06 -21.40 6.49
N GLY A 70 7.86 -20.15 6.90
CA GLY A 70 8.53 -18.98 6.34
C GLY A 70 8.06 -18.55 4.95
N ARG A 71 7.18 -19.31 4.28
CA ARG A 71 6.86 -19.09 2.86
C ARG A 71 5.89 -17.93 2.62
N LEU A 72 5.07 -17.60 3.61
CA LEU A 72 4.17 -16.44 3.60
C LEU A 72 4.68 -15.44 4.64
N GLN A 73 5.00 -14.23 4.21
CA GLN A 73 5.48 -13.17 5.10
C GLN A 73 4.70 -11.89 4.86
N SER A 74 4.25 -11.25 5.93
CA SER A 74 3.73 -9.88 5.88
C SER A 74 4.79 -8.90 6.34
N TYR A 75 4.83 -7.76 5.69
CA TYR A 75 5.69 -6.63 6.03
C TYR A 75 4.82 -5.45 6.47
N ASN A 76 5.33 -4.69 7.41
CA ASN A 76 4.76 -3.42 7.81
C ASN A 76 5.95 -2.57 8.21
N GLY A 77 6.26 -1.52 7.47
CA GLY A 77 7.52 -0.83 7.66
C GLY A 77 7.42 0.65 7.43
N SER A 78 8.46 1.35 7.86
CA SER A 78 8.63 2.79 7.67
C SER A 78 10.08 3.06 7.26
N LEU A 79 10.31 3.96 6.31
CA LEU A 79 11.63 4.43 5.94
C LEU A 79 11.64 5.94 5.68
N ALA A 80 12.77 6.60 5.98
CA ALA A 80 12.96 8.01 5.67
C ALA A 80 13.98 8.17 4.54
N ILE A 81 13.63 8.96 3.52
CA ILE A 81 14.51 9.35 2.42
C ILE A 81 14.91 10.79 2.65
N GLN A 82 16.20 11.09 2.62
CA GLN A 82 16.69 12.46 2.47
C GLN A 82 17.04 12.70 1.00
N ALA A 83 16.25 13.57 0.36
CA ALA A 83 16.53 14.01 -0.99
C ALA A 83 17.81 14.84 -1.06
N ASP A 84 18.40 14.97 -2.25
CA ASP A 84 19.66 15.72 -2.46
C ASP A 84 19.57 17.21 -2.06
N ASP A 85 18.37 17.78 -2.07
CA ASP A 85 18.13 19.15 -1.58
C ASP A 85 17.92 19.25 -0.06
N GLY A 86 18.12 18.14 0.66
CA GLY A 86 17.99 18.04 2.11
C GLY A 86 16.58 17.76 2.62
N THR A 87 15.56 17.78 1.75
CA THR A 87 14.17 17.50 2.17
C THR A 87 14.02 16.05 2.62
N VAL A 88 13.39 15.84 3.77
CA VAL A 88 13.08 14.49 4.28
C VAL A 88 11.66 14.09 3.91
N ILE A 89 11.53 12.89 3.34
CA ILE A 89 10.26 12.25 2.98
C ILE A 89 10.15 10.95 3.75
N LEU A 90 9.09 10.81 4.54
CA LEU A 90 8.77 9.57 5.24
C LEU A 90 7.86 8.71 4.35
N LEU A 91 8.14 7.42 4.30
CA LEU A 91 7.36 6.43 3.57
C LEU A 91 6.93 5.33 4.54
N HIS A 92 5.66 4.97 4.49
CA HIS A 92 5.10 3.82 5.20
C HIS A 92 4.61 2.78 4.20
N TYR A 93 4.92 1.52 4.44
CA TYR A 93 4.47 0.44 3.58
C TYR A 93 3.86 -0.72 4.36
N ARG A 94 2.92 -1.40 3.72
CA ARG A 94 2.50 -2.74 4.12
C ARG A 94 2.72 -3.65 2.93
N GLY A 95 3.22 -4.85 3.15
CA GLY A 95 3.56 -5.74 2.05
C GLY A 95 3.38 -7.20 2.36
N ARG A 96 3.63 -8.00 1.32
CA ARG A 96 3.60 -9.45 1.43
C ARG A 96 4.63 -10.09 0.50
N ARG A 97 5.28 -11.14 1.00
CA ARG A 97 5.91 -12.21 0.21
C ARG A 97 5.02 -13.44 0.29
N SER A 98 4.84 -14.13 -0.82
CA SER A 98 3.88 -15.23 -0.94
C SER A 98 4.37 -16.26 -1.95
N PRO A 99 4.02 -17.56 -1.79
CA PRO A 99 4.28 -18.58 -2.81
C PRO A 99 3.62 -18.32 -4.16
N ARG A 100 2.69 -17.35 -4.23
CA ARG A 100 2.06 -16.90 -5.48
C ARG A 100 2.96 -16.01 -6.33
N TYR A 101 4.03 -15.48 -5.75
CA TYR A 101 4.97 -14.60 -6.44
C TYR A 101 6.20 -15.40 -6.86
N ALA A 102 7.02 -14.82 -7.73
CA ALA A 102 8.35 -15.35 -7.97
C ALA A 102 9.14 -15.41 -6.65
N GLU A 103 9.97 -16.44 -6.49
CA GLU A 103 10.83 -16.58 -5.33
C GLU A 103 11.69 -15.33 -5.11
N GLY A 104 11.93 -14.94 -3.86
CA GLY A 104 12.63 -13.71 -3.52
C GLY A 104 11.80 -12.42 -3.65
N THR A 105 10.61 -12.45 -4.25
CA THR A 105 9.88 -11.20 -4.55
C THR A 105 8.73 -10.88 -3.60
N SER A 106 8.40 -9.59 -3.47
CA SER A 106 7.33 -9.08 -2.62
C SER A 106 6.52 -7.98 -3.30
N ARG A 107 5.35 -7.67 -2.73
CA ARG A 107 4.46 -6.59 -3.17
C ARG A 107 4.11 -5.70 -1.99
N TYR A 108 4.08 -4.39 -2.22
CA TYR A 108 3.83 -3.39 -1.19
C TYR A 108 2.70 -2.43 -1.60
N GLN A 109 1.90 -2.00 -0.65
CA GLN A 109 1.11 -0.76 -0.71
C GLN A 109 1.88 0.32 0.07
N ILE A 110 1.95 1.54 -0.48
CA ILE A 110 2.89 2.55 -0.02
C ILE A 110 2.20 3.91 0.08
N LEU A 111 2.44 4.60 1.20
CA LEU A 111 1.99 5.97 1.48
C LEU A 111 3.18 6.82 1.91
N PHE A 112 3.05 8.14 1.72
CA PHE A 112 4.10 9.10 2.02
C PHE A 112 3.65 10.17 3.02
N GLN A 113 4.62 10.76 3.70
CA GLN A 113 4.51 12.01 4.42
C GLN A 113 5.69 12.90 4.02
N ALA A 114 5.37 14.03 3.40
CA ALA A 114 6.35 15.02 2.95
C ALA A 114 5.92 16.42 3.44
N PRO A 115 6.86 17.33 3.71
CA PRO A 115 6.54 18.71 4.02
C PRO A 115 5.87 19.42 2.83
N GLU A 116 5.20 20.54 3.11
CA GLU A 116 4.74 21.44 2.05
C GLU A 116 5.94 21.93 1.19
N GLY A 117 5.69 22.19 -0.09
CA GLY A 117 6.71 22.62 -1.05
C GLY A 117 6.94 21.60 -2.17
N LYS A 118 8.20 21.51 -2.65
CA LYS A 118 8.59 20.74 -3.85
C LYS A 118 8.11 19.28 -3.84
N TYR A 119 8.13 18.63 -2.68
CA TYR A 119 7.72 17.23 -2.53
C TYR A 119 6.33 17.06 -1.90
N GLY A 120 5.61 18.14 -1.60
CA GLY A 120 4.31 18.06 -0.91
C GLY A 120 3.25 17.23 -1.65
N TRP A 121 3.39 17.09 -2.97
CA TRP A 121 2.52 16.27 -3.81
C TRP A 121 2.59 14.77 -3.48
N PHE A 122 3.69 14.27 -2.88
CA PHE A 122 3.81 12.87 -2.44
C PHE A 122 2.69 12.45 -1.50
N ASN A 123 2.21 13.36 -0.66
CA ASN A 123 1.13 13.10 0.30
C ASN A 123 -0.17 12.66 -0.41
N GLY A 124 -0.37 13.08 -1.66
CA GLY A 124 -1.55 12.79 -2.48
C GLY A 124 -1.45 11.54 -3.35
N VAL A 125 -0.38 10.74 -3.23
CA VAL A 125 -0.13 9.59 -4.11
C VAL A 125 -0.45 8.27 -3.41
N GLN A 126 -1.23 7.42 -4.08
CA GLN A 126 -1.26 5.99 -3.76
C GLN A 126 -0.20 5.28 -4.58
N ALA A 127 0.82 4.76 -3.90
CA ALA A 127 1.89 4.00 -4.54
C ALA A 127 1.79 2.49 -4.24
N ILE A 128 2.39 1.71 -5.13
CA ILE A 128 2.66 0.29 -4.97
C ILE A 128 4.16 0.03 -5.15
N GLY A 129 4.65 -1.05 -4.53
CA GLY A 129 6.04 -1.47 -4.64
C GLY A 129 6.16 -2.89 -5.17
N TYR A 130 7.15 -3.11 -6.04
CA TYR A 130 7.65 -4.44 -6.40
C TYR A 130 9.00 -4.63 -5.74
N GLY A 131 9.10 -5.57 -4.80
CA GLY A 131 10.35 -5.88 -4.12
C GLY A 131 11.04 -7.11 -4.70
N ASP A 132 12.36 -7.03 -4.80
CA ASP A 132 13.26 -8.15 -5.05
C ASP A 132 14.27 -8.22 -3.90
N HIS A 133 14.33 -9.39 -3.23
CA HIS A 133 15.26 -9.63 -2.14
C HIS A 133 16.44 -10.41 -2.70
N LEU A 134 17.57 -9.73 -2.79
CA LEU A 134 18.86 -10.27 -3.20
C LEU A 134 19.67 -10.64 -1.94
N ASP A 135 20.76 -11.37 -2.13
CA ASP A 135 21.53 -11.93 -1.00
C ASP A 135 22.07 -10.85 -0.03
N ASP A 136 22.37 -9.65 -0.51
CA ASP A 136 22.97 -8.55 0.27
C ASP A 136 22.08 -7.28 0.37
N CYS A 137 20.97 -7.24 -0.35
CA CYS A 137 20.15 -6.04 -0.44
C CYS A 137 18.70 -6.34 -0.86
N THR A 138 17.82 -5.40 -0.55
CA THR A 138 16.44 -5.38 -1.05
C THR A 138 16.28 -4.24 -2.04
N VAL A 139 15.84 -4.53 -3.26
CA VAL A 139 15.51 -3.54 -4.27
C VAL A 139 14.00 -3.41 -4.36
N ILE A 140 13.47 -2.19 -4.29
CA ILE A 140 12.03 -1.94 -4.38
C ILE A 140 11.75 -0.89 -5.46
N GLU A 141 11.09 -1.30 -6.53
CA GLU A 141 10.58 -0.40 -7.55
C GLU A 141 9.28 0.23 -7.06
N ILE A 142 9.19 1.57 -7.03
CA ILE A 142 8.06 2.30 -6.49
C ILE A 142 7.29 2.96 -7.63
N TYR A 143 5.99 2.67 -7.70
CA TYR A 143 5.10 3.13 -8.75
C TYR A 143 3.92 3.89 -8.17
N ALA A 144 3.63 5.08 -8.69
CA ALA A 144 2.36 5.75 -8.45
C ALA A 144 1.28 5.07 -9.31
N LEU A 145 0.13 4.75 -8.71
CA LEU A 145 -1.06 4.42 -9.49
C LEU A 145 -1.53 5.69 -10.20
N THR A 146 -1.89 5.60 -11.48
CA THR A 146 -2.28 6.78 -12.29
C THR A 146 -3.65 6.66 -12.95
N GLY A 147 -4.26 5.48 -12.94
CA GLY A 147 -5.55 5.27 -13.60
C GLY A 147 -6.23 3.98 -13.17
N LYS A 148 -7.38 3.71 -13.81
CA LYS A 148 -8.14 2.48 -13.57
C LYS A 148 -7.52 1.32 -14.35
N ALA A 149 -7.77 0.09 -13.88
CA ALA A 149 -7.51 -1.10 -14.67
C ALA A 149 -8.42 -1.10 -15.91
N GLU A 150 -7.89 -0.82 -17.08
CA GLU A 150 -8.71 -0.50 -18.27
C GLU A 150 -8.62 -1.53 -19.40
N ARG A 151 -7.62 -2.43 -19.39
CA ARG A 151 -7.38 -3.34 -20.51
C ARG A 151 -6.88 -4.71 -20.06
N GLU A 152 -7.35 -5.75 -20.74
CA GLU A 152 -6.60 -7.00 -20.84
C GLU A 152 -5.32 -6.73 -21.63
N GLY A 153 -4.20 -7.31 -21.22
CA GLY A 153 -2.93 -7.09 -21.90
C GLY A 153 -1.79 -7.84 -21.25
N GLU A 154 -0.72 -8.01 -22.03
CA GLU A 154 0.52 -8.62 -21.57
C GLU A 154 1.28 -7.70 -20.61
N ALA A 155 2.20 -8.27 -19.84
CA ALA A 155 3.04 -7.52 -18.93
C ALA A 155 3.90 -6.50 -19.70
N ASP A 156 3.96 -5.27 -19.19
CA ASP A 156 4.92 -4.29 -19.67
C ASP A 156 6.34 -4.64 -19.21
N MET A 157 7.07 -5.26 -20.14
CA MET A 157 8.43 -5.75 -19.94
C MET A 157 9.50 -4.64 -20.07
N ALA A 158 9.09 -3.38 -20.21
CA ALA A 158 10.04 -2.27 -20.25
C ALA A 158 10.86 -2.20 -18.94
N PRO A 159 12.06 -1.59 -19.00
CA PRO A 159 12.82 -1.28 -17.80
C PRO A 159 11.97 -0.49 -16.80
N PRO A 160 12.22 -0.61 -15.48
CA PRO A 160 11.34 -0.06 -14.45
C PRO A 160 10.95 1.40 -14.65
N ALA A 161 11.91 2.26 -15.01
CA ALA A 161 11.72 3.69 -15.24
C ALA A 161 10.85 4.04 -16.48
N GLN A 162 10.66 3.08 -17.39
CA GLN A 162 9.88 3.24 -18.62
C GLN A 162 8.52 2.54 -18.54
N ARG A 163 8.32 1.70 -17.51
CA ARG A 163 7.10 0.92 -17.33
C ARG A 163 5.90 1.83 -17.06
N ARG A 164 4.83 1.64 -17.84
CA ARG A 164 3.58 2.41 -17.79
C ARG A 164 2.40 1.62 -17.27
N THR A 165 2.52 0.29 -17.21
CA THR A 165 1.50 -0.57 -16.62
C THR A 165 2.11 -1.67 -15.77
N VAL A 166 1.37 -2.14 -14.78
CA VAL A 166 1.71 -3.38 -14.06
C VAL A 166 0.61 -4.43 -14.30
N PRO A 167 0.99 -5.70 -14.50
CA PRO A 167 0.02 -6.78 -14.58
C PRO A 167 -0.61 -7.03 -13.21
N ALA A 168 -1.92 -7.27 -13.21
CA ALA A 168 -2.68 -7.65 -12.03
C ALA A 168 -3.79 -8.64 -12.40
N ASP A 169 -4.17 -9.47 -11.44
CA ASP A 169 -5.38 -10.28 -11.57
C ASP A 169 -6.55 -9.54 -10.95
N LEU A 170 -7.66 -9.39 -11.68
CA LEU A 170 -8.90 -8.92 -11.06
C LEU A 170 -9.43 -9.99 -10.10
N ILE A 171 -9.32 -9.73 -8.79
CA ILE A 171 -9.88 -10.60 -7.76
C ILE A 171 -11.40 -10.40 -7.69
N PHE A 172 -11.84 -9.15 -7.54
CA PHE A 172 -13.23 -8.74 -7.55
C PHE A 172 -13.39 -7.23 -7.67
N SER A 173 -14.58 -6.81 -8.06
CA SER A 173 -15.12 -5.46 -7.89
C SER A 173 -16.09 -5.45 -6.72
N ARG A 174 -16.17 -4.31 -6.02
CA ARG A 174 -17.16 -4.11 -4.95
C ARG A 174 -18.05 -2.91 -5.24
N ARG A 175 -19.28 -2.94 -4.73
CA ARG A 175 -20.20 -1.80 -4.74
C ARG A 175 -20.79 -1.63 -3.35
N SER A 176 -20.46 -0.51 -2.71
CA SER A 176 -21.06 -0.11 -1.43
C SER A 176 -22.51 0.34 -1.61
N GLN A 177 -23.39 0.01 -0.67
CA GLN A 177 -24.80 0.38 -0.67
C GLN A 177 -25.13 1.56 0.28
N HIS A 178 -24.12 2.26 0.77
CA HIS A 178 -24.27 3.43 1.65
C HIS A 178 -23.58 4.65 1.04
N THR A 179 -23.98 5.84 1.48
CA THR A 179 -23.21 7.07 1.29
C THR A 179 -22.06 7.10 2.29
N PRO A 180 -20.79 7.02 1.86
CA PRO A 180 -19.65 7.12 2.77
C PRO A 180 -19.74 8.41 3.60
N GLY A 181 -19.59 8.30 4.92
CA GLY A 181 -19.55 9.45 5.83
C GLY A 181 -20.91 10.03 6.26
N ALA A 182 -22.04 9.35 5.98
CA ALA A 182 -23.37 9.72 6.48
C ALA A 182 -23.44 9.69 8.01
N THR A 183 -22.84 8.67 8.63
CA THR A 183 -22.62 8.58 10.08
C THR A 183 -21.12 8.45 10.33
N ARG A 184 -20.55 9.37 11.10
CA ARG A 184 -19.12 9.34 11.45
C ARG A 184 -18.91 9.84 12.86
N HIS A 185 -18.00 9.21 13.59
CA HIS A 185 -17.46 9.81 14.80
C HIS A 185 -16.30 10.71 14.42
N ILE A 186 -16.36 11.99 14.82
CA ILE A 186 -15.35 13.00 14.52
C ILE A 186 -14.52 13.22 15.77
N ILE A 187 -13.21 13.05 15.64
CA ILE A 187 -12.26 13.29 16.72
C ILE A 187 -11.37 14.46 16.30
N PRO A 188 -11.60 15.67 16.83
CA PRO A 188 -10.64 16.75 16.70
C PRO A 188 -9.38 16.37 17.49
N ALA A 189 -8.22 16.37 16.84
CA ALA A 189 -6.96 16.03 17.48
C ALA A 189 -5.85 17.01 17.06
N PRO A 190 -4.83 17.23 17.92
CA PRO A 190 -3.70 18.11 17.59
C PRO A 190 -2.95 17.74 16.30
N LEU A 191 -3.04 16.48 15.86
CA LEU A 191 -2.41 15.96 14.63
C LEU A 191 -3.41 15.82 13.47
N GLY A 192 -4.39 16.73 13.43
CA GLY A 192 -5.46 16.78 12.44
C GLY A 192 -6.69 15.96 12.83
N THR A 193 -7.83 16.30 12.23
CA THR A 193 -9.11 15.63 12.47
C THR A 193 -9.05 14.16 12.03
N ARG A 194 -9.68 13.29 12.82
CA ARG A 194 -9.89 11.88 12.50
C ARG A 194 -11.37 11.59 12.38
N TYR A 195 -11.69 10.69 11.46
CA TYR A 195 -13.05 10.23 11.26
C TYR A 195 -13.06 8.72 11.39
N LEU A 196 -13.93 8.21 12.26
CA LEU A 196 -14.23 6.78 12.33
C LEU A 196 -15.56 6.56 11.63
N THR A 197 -15.51 5.88 10.50
CA THR A 197 -16.70 5.54 9.71
C THR A 197 -16.99 4.06 9.86
N LEU A 198 -18.22 3.73 10.23
CA LEU A 198 -18.79 2.41 10.02
C LEU A 198 -19.58 2.45 8.74
N ALA A 199 -19.41 1.45 7.89
CA ALA A 199 -20.17 1.38 6.67
C ALA A 199 -21.36 0.43 6.84
N GLU A 200 -22.41 1.04 7.39
CA GLU A 200 -23.64 0.41 7.88
C GLU A 200 -24.49 -0.19 6.76
N GLY A 201 -24.41 0.31 5.52
CA GLY A 201 -25.28 -0.20 4.44
C GLY A 201 -24.81 -1.49 3.79
N GLY A 202 -23.62 -1.99 4.10
CA GLY A 202 -23.09 -3.17 3.41
C GLY A 202 -22.68 -2.91 1.96
N GLY A 203 -22.60 -3.98 1.17
CA GLY A 203 -22.33 -3.91 -0.26
C GLY A 203 -22.25 -5.28 -0.94
N THR A 204 -22.12 -5.27 -2.27
CA THR A 204 -21.94 -6.50 -3.07
C THR A 204 -20.50 -6.63 -3.54
N LEU A 205 -20.08 -7.89 -3.70
CA LEU A 205 -18.78 -8.32 -4.17
C LEU A 205 -18.98 -9.20 -5.41
N GLN A 206 -18.32 -8.87 -6.52
CA GLN A 206 -18.39 -9.66 -7.74
C GLN A 206 -17.02 -9.75 -8.40
N GLY A 207 -16.51 -10.96 -8.58
CA GLY A 207 -15.28 -11.23 -9.30
C GLY A 207 -15.29 -12.59 -9.99
N PRO A 208 -14.24 -12.93 -10.75
CA PRO A 208 -14.15 -14.19 -11.49
C PRO A 208 -14.14 -15.43 -10.59
N ARG A 209 -13.67 -15.29 -9.34
CA ARG A 209 -13.46 -16.42 -8.40
C ARG A 209 -14.18 -16.27 -7.08
N ILE A 210 -14.79 -15.11 -6.85
CA ILE A 210 -15.41 -14.80 -5.59
C ILE A 210 -16.62 -13.91 -5.85
N LYS A 211 -17.72 -14.30 -5.22
CA LYS A 211 -18.95 -13.54 -5.18
C LYS A 211 -19.45 -13.58 -3.74
N GLY A 212 -20.09 -12.49 -3.33
CA GLY A 212 -20.57 -12.38 -1.97
C GLY A 212 -21.01 -10.97 -1.62
N GLU A 213 -20.88 -10.69 -0.34
CA GLU A 213 -21.23 -9.41 0.25
C GLU A 213 -20.07 -8.86 1.09
N TRP A 214 -20.07 -7.54 1.17
CA TRP A 214 -19.55 -6.84 2.33
C TRP A 214 -20.62 -6.95 3.41
N VAL A 215 -20.25 -7.36 4.63
CA VAL A 215 -21.20 -7.46 5.75
C VAL A 215 -21.46 -6.09 6.40
N SER A 216 -22.73 -5.67 6.39
CA SER A 216 -23.21 -4.42 7.00
C SER A 216 -22.72 -4.25 8.44
N GLY A 217 -22.16 -3.08 8.77
CA GLY A 217 -21.68 -2.77 10.12
C GLY A 217 -20.33 -3.38 10.51
N TYR A 218 -19.77 -4.28 9.71
CA TYR A 218 -18.47 -4.93 9.95
C TYR A 218 -17.36 -4.34 9.07
N SER A 219 -17.30 -3.02 9.04
CA SER A 219 -16.20 -2.27 8.46
C SER A 219 -15.91 -1.06 9.30
N TRP A 220 -14.63 -0.80 9.51
CA TRP A 220 -14.15 0.33 10.27
C TRP A 220 -12.98 0.96 9.54
N SER A 221 -12.98 2.29 9.50
CA SER A 221 -11.88 3.04 8.94
C SER A 221 -11.56 4.30 9.72
N PRO A 222 -10.33 4.44 10.24
CA PRO A 222 -9.78 5.73 10.56
C PRO A 222 -9.40 6.44 9.27
N HIS A 223 -10.03 7.60 9.05
CA HIS A 223 -9.65 8.51 7.99
C HIS A 223 -8.83 9.69 8.53
N ARG A 224 -7.86 10.13 7.74
CA ARG A 224 -7.24 11.46 7.87
C ARG A 224 -7.69 12.29 6.69
N ILE A 225 -8.38 13.38 6.96
CA ILE A 225 -8.87 14.29 5.93
C ILE A 225 -8.23 15.64 6.20
N LEU A 226 -7.56 16.20 5.19
CA LEU A 226 -7.26 17.61 5.14
C LEU A 226 -8.47 18.28 4.52
N GLN A 227 -9.23 19.01 5.32
CA GLN A 227 -10.35 19.84 4.85
C GLN A 227 -9.95 21.31 4.98
N ARG A 228 -10.01 22.05 3.88
CA ARG A 228 -9.80 23.50 3.86
C ARG A 228 -11.02 24.23 4.45
N ALA A 229 -10.86 25.50 4.80
CA ALA A 229 -11.91 26.30 5.45
C ALA A 229 -13.16 26.50 4.58
N ASP A 230 -13.02 26.43 3.26
CA ASP A 230 -14.09 26.46 2.25
C ASP A 230 -14.83 25.12 2.11
N GLY A 231 -14.40 24.08 2.85
CA GLY A 231 -15.00 22.75 2.84
C GLY A 231 -14.36 21.79 1.82
N GLU A 232 -13.43 22.26 0.98
CA GLU A 232 -12.71 21.43 0.02
C GLU A 232 -11.85 20.37 0.72
N ILE A 233 -11.79 19.17 0.16
CA ILE A 233 -11.02 18.04 0.69
C ILE A 233 -9.91 17.69 -0.29
N PRO A 234 -8.80 18.45 -0.30
CA PRO A 234 -7.68 18.21 -1.22
C PRO A 234 -6.97 16.88 -0.98
N LEU A 235 -7.09 16.31 0.22
CA LEU A 235 -6.43 15.08 0.60
C LEU A 235 -7.24 14.26 1.59
N TRP A 236 -7.41 12.98 1.26
CA TRP A 236 -8.05 11.99 2.13
C TRP A 236 -7.22 10.70 2.14
N HIS A 237 -6.73 10.32 3.32
CA HIS A 237 -6.17 9.00 3.58
C HIS A 237 -7.19 8.12 4.30
N PHE A 238 -7.34 6.89 3.86
CA PHE A 238 -8.14 5.86 4.52
C PHE A 238 -7.30 4.63 4.82
N ASP A 239 -7.51 4.06 5.99
CA ASP A 239 -6.98 2.75 6.41
C ASP A 239 -8.20 1.94 6.83
N LEU A 240 -8.48 0.82 6.18
CA LEU A 240 -9.77 0.15 6.28
C LEU A 240 -9.59 -1.31 6.61
N ASP A 241 -10.41 -1.79 7.54
CA ASP A 241 -10.71 -3.20 7.72
C ASP A 241 -12.17 -3.47 7.37
N VAL A 242 -12.43 -4.58 6.70
CA VAL A 242 -13.78 -5.01 6.32
C VAL A 242 -13.92 -6.53 6.35
N LEU A 243 -15.05 -6.99 6.89
CA LEU A 243 -15.49 -8.37 6.78
C LEU A 243 -16.30 -8.56 5.49
N LEU A 244 -15.79 -9.42 4.63
CA LEU A 244 -16.49 -9.96 3.48
C LEU A 244 -17.05 -11.34 3.83
N LYS A 245 -18.15 -11.71 3.17
CA LYS A 245 -18.72 -13.05 3.25
C LYS A 245 -19.07 -13.51 1.85
N THR A 246 -18.55 -14.66 1.45
CA THR A 246 -18.85 -15.25 0.13
C THR A 246 -20.26 -15.83 0.08
N ASP A 247 -20.78 -16.07 -1.12
CA ASP A 247 -22.11 -16.68 -1.34
C ASP A 247 -22.24 -18.07 -0.67
N ASP A 248 -21.14 -18.82 -0.55
CA ASP A 248 -21.05 -20.10 0.16
C ASP A 248 -20.75 -19.95 1.67
N GLY A 249 -20.76 -18.73 2.19
CA GLY A 249 -20.72 -18.42 3.61
C GLY A 249 -19.33 -18.30 4.23
N VAL A 250 -18.25 -18.30 3.45
CA VAL A 250 -16.87 -18.17 3.93
C VAL A 250 -16.58 -16.72 4.34
N PRO A 251 -16.16 -16.45 5.58
CA PRO A 251 -15.74 -15.13 6.00
C PRO A 251 -14.32 -14.81 5.50
N ILE A 252 -14.11 -13.59 5.01
CA ILE A 252 -12.80 -13.09 4.57
C ILE A 252 -12.59 -11.71 5.18
N LEU A 253 -11.54 -11.57 5.99
CA LEU A 253 -11.08 -10.26 6.47
C LEU A 253 -10.16 -9.63 5.42
N MET A 254 -10.49 -8.41 4.99
CA MET A 254 -9.67 -7.62 4.09
C MET A 254 -9.25 -6.31 4.76
N SER A 255 -7.96 -6.01 4.66
CA SER A 255 -7.39 -4.73 5.08
C SER A 255 -6.75 -4.02 3.89
N TYR A 256 -6.93 -2.70 3.77
CA TYR A 256 -6.27 -1.91 2.73
C TYR A 256 -6.11 -0.45 3.15
N THR A 257 -5.14 0.23 2.56
CA THR A 257 -5.02 1.69 2.67
C THR A 257 -5.28 2.35 1.33
N GLY A 258 -5.63 3.63 1.32
CA GLY A 258 -5.70 4.40 0.08
C GLY A 258 -5.68 5.90 0.27
N VAL A 259 -5.54 6.57 -0.87
CA VAL A 259 -5.50 8.03 -0.98
C VAL A 259 -6.56 8.49 -2.00
N SER A 260 -7.30 9.53 -1.66
CA SER A 260 -7.99 10.38 -2.62
C SER A 260 -7.35 11.76 -2.57
N SER A 261 -7.07 12.34 -3.74
CA SER A 261 -6.48 13.66 -3.88
C SER A 261 -6.87 14.28 -5.21
N GLU A 262 -6.68 15.59 -5.34
CA GLU A 262 -6.89 16.36 -6.58
C GLU A 262 -6.12 15.75 -7.79
N ARG A 263 -5.03 15.01 -7.55
CA ARG A 263 -4.28 14.31 -8.62
C ARG A 263 -5.11 13.27 -9.37
N TYR A 264 -6.14 12.72 -8.71
CA TYR A 264 -6.98 11.67 -9.26
C TYR A 264 -8.35 12.18 -9.73
N GLU A 265 -8.60 13.48 -9.63
CA GLU A 265 -9.78 14.10 -10.19
C GLU A 265 -9.61 14.27 -11.71
N PRO A 266 -10.63 13.92 -12.52
CA PRO A 266 -10.58 14.03 -13.97
C PRO A 266 -10.58 15.47 -14.49
#